data_AF-A0A0S7Y4R1-F1
#
_entry.id   AF-A0A0S7Y4R1-F1
#
_cell.length_a   1.000
_cell.length_b   1.000
_cell.length_c   1.000
_cell.angle_alpha   90.00
_cell.angle_beta   90.00
_cell.angle_gamma   90.00
#
_symmetry.space_group_name_H-M   'P 1'
#
loop_
_entity.id
_entity.type
_entity.pdbx_description
1 polymer ?
#
loop_
_entity_poly.entity_id
_entity_poly.type
_entity_poly.pdbx_seq_one_letter_code
_entity_poly.pdbx_strand_id
1 'polypeptide(L)'
;MSRWVERMSALSLTAFVILMSSAVRAEMKFARHEIGRVGRQMGQTSLVDVDKDGDLDWVVGCNRGTVWWFEYKGPDEWVRHTVGEKAGTEVGGVAMDVDGDGWVDQVSGSTWFRNTGKPREQPFERCE
;
A
#
# COMPACT_ATOMS: atom_id res chain seq x y z
N MET A 1 38.91 22.19 57.57
CA MET A 1 38.03 21.03 57.83
C MET A 1 36.60 21.53 57.96
N SER A 2 35.83 21.55 56.88
CA SER A 2 34.47 22.09 56.91
C SER A 2 33.60 21.41 55.84
N ARG A 3 32.60 20.65 56.31
CA ARG A 3 31.20 20.50 55.84
C ARG A 3 30.87 20.43 54.33
N TRP A 4 31.82 20.19 53.43
CA TRP A 4 31.57 20.13 51.98
C TRP A 4 31.39 18.71 51.43
N VAL A 5 31.62 17.65 52.21
CA VAL A 5 31.56 16.26 51.71
C VAL A 5 30.22 15.55 52.00
N GLU A 6 29.33 16.11 52.84
CA GLU A 6 28.13 15.38 53.32
C GLU A 6 26.78 15.81 52.70
N ARG A 7 26.74 16.68 51.70
CA ARG A 7 25.47 17.30 51.24
C ARG A 7 25.05 17.09 49.78
N MET A 8 25.51 16.03 49.12
CA MET A 8 25.04 15.74 47.75
C MET A 8 24.50 14.32 47.53
N SER A 9 24.26 13.54 48.59
CA SER A 9 23.64 12.21 48.49
C SER A 9 22.10 12.20 48.35
N ALA A 10 21.43 13.36 48.45
CA ALA A 10 19.97 13.45 48.35
C ALA A 10 19.45 14.03 47.01
N LEU A 11 20.28 14.78 46.26
CA LEU A 11 19.87 15.38 44.99
C LEU A 11 20.03 14.42 43.79
N SER A 12 20.76 13.31 43.97
CA SER A 12 20.97 12.35 42.89
C SER A 12 19.88 11.28 42.79
N LEU A 13 19.09 11.03 43.84
CA LEU A 13 18.03 10.02 43.80
C LEU A 13 16.70 10.54 43.24
N THR A 14 16.38 11.83 43.42
CA THR A 14 15.14 12.43 42.90
C THR A 14 15.20 12.68 41.39
N ALA A 15 16.37 13.01 40.83
CA ALA A 15 16.55 13.12 39.39
C ALA A 15 16.45 11.77 38.66
N PHE A 16 16.80 10.66 39.34
CA PHE A 16 16.78 9.32 38.76
C PHE A 16 15.36 8.73 38.64
N VAL A 17 14.42 9.14 39.51
CA VAL A 17 13.03 8.68 39.47
C VAL A 17 12.17 9.45 38.44
N ILE A 18 12.52 10.70 38.13
CA ILE A 18 11.75 11.53 37.17
C ILE A 18 12.01 11.12 35.71
N LEU A 19 13.19 10.54 35.41
CA LEU A 19 13.56 10.10 34.06
C LEU A 19 12.94 8.75 33.61
N MET A 20 12.28 8.00 34.52
CA MET A 20 11.70 6.69 34.21
C MET A 20 10.20 6.74 33.81
N SER A 21 9.55 7.90 33.86
CA SER A 21 8.09 7.99 33.79
C SER A 21 7.53 8.57 32.49
N SER A 22 8.35 9.10 31.58
CA SER A 22 7.85 9.67 30.33
C SER A 22 8.20 8.79 29.13
N ALA A 23 7.62 7.60 29.07
CA ALA A 23 7.38 6.98 27.78
C ALA A 23 6.34 7.87 27.07
N VAL A 24 6.82 8.81 26.24
CA VAL A 24 5.96 9.53 25.32
C VAL A 24 5.34 8.46 24.42
N ARG A 25 4.05 8.17 24.63
CA ARG A 25 3.29 7.38 23.68
C ARG A 25 3.10 8.26 22.46
N ALA A 26 3.91 8.02 21.42
CA ALA A 26 3.65 8.60 20.12
C ALA A 26 2.29 8.07 19.63
N GLU A 27 1.35 8.98 19.42
CA GLU A 27 0.06 8.64 18.84
C GLU A 27 0.23 8.49 17.31
N MET A 28 -0.19 7.35 16.77
CA MET A 28 -0.27 7.17 15.32
C MET A 28 -1.42 8.01 14.78
N LYS A 29 -1.11 9.02 13.98
CA LYS A 29 -2.11 9.85 13.30
C LYS A 29 -2.29 9.32 11.88
N PHE A 30 -3.54 9.07 11.52
CA PHE A 30 -3.91 8.67 10.17
C PHE A 30 -4.52 9.85 9.43
N ALA A 31 -4.06 10.09 8.20
CA ALA A 31 -4.70 10.98 7.26
C ALA A 31 -5.41 10.15 6.18
N ARG A 32 -6.59 10.61 5.75
CA ARG A 32 -7.29 10.02 4.61
C ARG A 32 -6.78 10.66 3.33
N HIS A 33 -6.19 9.85 2.44
CA HIS A 33 -5.89 10.24 1.07
C HIS A 33 -6.88 9.55 0.13
N GLU A 34 -7.44 10.31 -0.81
CA GLU A 34 -8.38 9.78 -1.79
C GLU A 34 -7.62 9.47 -3.08
N ILE A 35 -7.44 8.17 -3.37
CA ILE A 35 -6.78 7.70 -4.60
C ILE A 35 -7.68 7.92 -5.83
N GLY A 36 -8.98 7.65 -5.68
CA GLY A 36 -9.95 7.89 -6.74
C GLY A 36 -11.35 7.42 -6.39
N ARG A 37 -12.31 7.85 -7.20
CA ARG A 37 -13.71 7.41 -7.12
C ARG A 37 -14.01 6.48 -8.27
N VAL A 38 -13.88 5.17 -8.03
CA VAL A 38 -14.27 4.16 -9.01
C VAL A 38 -15.50 3.40 -8.55
N GLY A 39 -16.57 3.60 -9.31
CA GLY A 39 -17.78 2.77 -9.27
C GLY A 39 -18.35 2.48 -7.90
N ARG A 40 -18.96 1.31 -7.78
CA ARG A 40 -19.43 0.70 -6.54
C ARG A 40 -19.01 -0.78 -6.55
N GLN A 41 -19.14 -1.44 -5.40
CA GLN A 41 -18.87 -2.89 -5.26
C GLN A 41 -17.41 -3.24 -5.58
N MET A 42 -16.49 -2.58 -4.87
CA MET A 42 -15.07 -2.97 -4.89
C MET A 42 -14.92 -4.30 -4.13
N GLY A 43 -14.29 -5.30 -4.74
CA GLY A 43 -14.21 -6.66 -4.15
C GLY A 43 -12.81 -7.29 -4.16
N GLN A 44 -11.96 -6.92 -5.11
CA GLN A 44 -10.60 -7.39 -5.26
C GLN A 44 -9.64 -6.24 -5.02
N THR A 45 -8.54 -6.50 -4.32
CA THR A 45 -7.47 -5.53 -4.11
C THR A 45 -6.11 -6.23 -4.19
N SER A 46 -5.18 -5.67 -4.96
CA SER A 46 -3.77 -6.05 -4.97
C SER A 46 -2.93 -4.78 -4.84
N LEU A 47 -1.78 -4.87 -4.15
CA LEU A 47 -0.81 -3.78 -4.07
C LEU A 47 0.52 -4.32 -4.61
N VAL A 48 0.94 -3.85 -5.80
CA VAL A 48 2.05 -4.43 -6.56
C VAL A 48 2.63 -3.40 -7.54
N ASP A 49 3.91 -3.52 -7.86
CA ASP A 49 4.58 -2.71 -8.89
C ASP A 49 4.15 -3.21 -10.29
N VAL A 50 3.14 -2.55 -10.88
CA VAL A 50 2.54 -2.98 -12.16
C VAL A 50 3.42 -2.59 -13.33
N ASP A 51 4.08 -1.45 -13.25
CA ASP A 51 4.83 -0.85 -14.36
C ASP A 51 6.36 -0.89 -14.23
N LYS A 52 6.87 -1.52 -13.15
CA LYS A 52 8.28 -1.75 -12.84
C LYS A 52 9.08 -0.49 -12.59
N ASP A 53 8.47 0.53 -11.99
CA ASP A 53 9.18 1.74 -11.58
C ASP A 53 9.66 1.72 -10.12
N GLY A 54 9.34 0.64 -9.38
CA GLY A 54 9.84 0.37 -8.04
C GLY A 54 8.95 0.88 -6.92
N ASP A 55 7.79 1.45 -7.23
CA ASP A 55 6.75 1.75 -6.24
C ASP A 55 5.55 0.79 -6.35
N LEU A 56 4.61 0.90 -5.42
CA LEU A 56 3.49 -0.02 -5.32
C LEU A 56 2.21 0.63 -5.82
N ASP A 57 1.63 0.01 -6.84
CA ASP A 57 0.37 0.41 -7.45
C ASP A 57 -0.81 -0.37 -6.89
N TRP A 58 -1.98 0.24 -6.96
CA TRP A 58 -3.21 -0.36 -6.44
C TRP A 58 -4.09 -0.93 -7.55
N VAL A 59 -4.24 -2.26 -7.60
CA VAL A 59 -5.19 -2.94 -8.49
C VAL A 59 -6.51 -3.18 -7.77
N VAL A 60 -7.63 -2.84 -8.39
CA VAL A 60 -8.96 -2.98 -7.82
C VAL A 60 -10.00 -3.52 -8.82
N GLY A 61 -10.74 -4.54 -8.39
CA GLY A 61 -11.91 -5.04 -9.11
C GLY A 61 -13.18 -4.30 -8.69
N CYS A 62 -14.00 -3.88 -9.65
CA CYS A 62 -15.16 -3.02 -9.45
C CYS A 62 -16.27 -3.30 -10.49
N ASN A 63 -17.51 -2.84 -10.22
CA ASN A 63 -18.60 -2.74 -11.21
C ASN A 63 -18.89 -4.01 -12.04
N ARG A 64 -18.94 -5.19 -11.41
CA ARG A 64 -19.27 -6.46 -12.10
C ARG A 64 -18.27 -6.84 -13.20
N GLY A 65 -16.99 -6.80 -12.86
CA GLY A 65 -15.92 -7.38 -13.66
C GLY A 65 -14.97 -6.38 -14.31
N THR A 66 -15.10 -5.07 -14.08
CA THR A 66 -14.07 -4.12 -14.50
C THR A 66 -12.92 -4.12 -13.50
N VAL A 67 -11.69 -4.24 -13.98
CA VAL A 67 -10.49 -4.18 -13.17
C VAL A 67 -9.67 -2.95 -13.57
N TRP A 68 -9.33 -2.14 -12.57
CA TRP A 68 -8.50 -0.95 -12.72
C TRP A 68 -7.19 -1.15 -11.99
N TRP A 69 -6.15 -0.45 -12.41
CA TRP A 69 -4.98 -0.20 -11.57
C TRP A 69 -4.75 1.31 -11.44
N PHE A 70 -4.23 1.71 -10.29
CA PHE A 70 -3.91 3.09 -9.97
C PHE A 70 -2.40 3.19 -9.78
N GLU A 71 -1.75 3.83 -10.74
CA GLU A 71 -0.33 4.14 -10.73
C GLU A 71 -0.02 5.17 -9.65
N TYR A 72 0.93 4.87 -8.79
CA TYR A 72 1.39 5.84 -7.80
C TYR A 72 2.33 6.85 -8.46
N LYS A 73 1.99 8.15 -8.43
CA LYS A 73 2.93 9.24 -8.79
C LYS A 73 3.34 10.08 -7.58
N GLY A 74 2.61 9.95 -6.48
CA GLY A 74 2.87 10.65 -5.23
C GLY A 74 1.69 10.54 -4.26
N PRO A 75 1.83 11.02 -3.01
CA PRO A 75 0.79 10.90 -1.98
C PRO A 75 -0.60 11.41 -2.38
N ASP A 76 -0.64 12.46 -3.21
CA ASP A 76 -1.86 13.10 -3.68
C ASP A 76 -2.05 12.99 -5.21
N GLU A 77 -1.24 12.17 -5.89
CA GLU A 77 -1.26 12.02 -7.34
C GLU A 77 -1.25 10.54 -7.74
N TRP A 78 -2.37 10.09 -8.29
CA TRP A 78 -2.56 8.72 -8.76
C TRP A 78 -3.15 8.74 -10.17
N VAL A 79 -2.60 7.92 -11.07
CA VAL A 79 -3.08 7.82 -12.45
C VAL A 79 -3.85 6.51 -12.62
N ARG A 80 -5.11 6.59 -13.04
CA ARG A 80 -5.96 5.42 -13.22
C ARG A 80 -5.82 4.84 -14.63
N HIS A 81 -5.64 3.54 -14.70
CA HIS A 81 -5.53 2.75 -15.93
C HIS A 81 -6.47 1.54 -15.90
N THR A 82 -6.95 1.12 -17.08
CA THR A 82 -7.77 -0.10 -17.20
C THR A 82 -6.85 -1.32 -17.26
N VAL A 83 -7.05 -2.29 -16.37
CA VAL A 83 -6.48 -3.64 -16.55
C VAL A 83 -7.33 -4.38 -17.58
N GLY A 84 -8.64 -4.47 -17.34
CA GLY A 84 -9.55 -5.13 -18.26
C GLY A 84 -11.02 -5.07 -17.83
N GLU A 85 -11.88 -5.66 -18.64
CA GLU A 85 -13.31 -5.76 -18.38
C GLU A 85 -13.78 -7.22 -18.36
N LYS A 86 -14.98 -7.45 -17.82
CA LYS A 86 -15.67 -8.75 -17.81
C LYS A 86 -14.84 -9.86 -17.13
N ALA A 87 -14.18 -9.54 -16.02
CA ALA A 87 -13.62 -10.56 -15.14
C ALA A 87 -14.71 -11.54 -14.69
N GLY A 88 -14.36 -12.83 -14.58
CA GLY A 88 -15.30 -13.88 -14.14
C GLY A 88 -15.80 -13.69 -12.72
N THR A 89 -15.02 -13.04 -11.87
CA THR A 89 -15.47 -12.37 -10.64
C THR A 89 -14.52 -11.23 -10.31
N GLU A 90 -15.07 -10.14 -9.80
CA GLU A 90 -14.34 -8.99 -9.23
C GLU A 90 -14.12 -9.12 -7.71
N VAL A 91 -14.48 -10.26 -7.12
CA VAL A 91 -14.26 -10.60 -5.70
C VAL A 91 -13.19 -11.69 -5.62
N GLY A 92 -12.07 -11.35 -4.98
CA GLY A 92 -10.91 -12.23 -4.87
C GLY A 92 -10.07 -12.27 -6.15
N GLY A 93 -8.76 -12.07 -6.00
CA GLY A 93 -7.81 -12.13 -7.09
C GLY A 93 -6.39 -12.07 -6.57
N VAL A 94 -5.43 -12.23 -7.47
CA VAL A 94 -4.01 -12.24 -7.14
C VAL A 94 -3.21 -11.61 -8.27
N ALA A 95 -2.25 -10.77 -7.90
CA ALA A 95 -1.27 -10.24 -8.83
C ALA A 95 0.01 -11.09 -8.73
N MET A 96 0.44 -11.65 -9.85
CA MET A 96 1.66 -12.44 -9.97
C MET A 96 2.07 -12.54 -11.44
N ASP A 97 3.35 -12.81 -11.70
CA ASP A 97 3.81 -13.20 -13.03
C ASP A 97 3.37 -14.64 -13.32
N VAL A 98 2.36 -14.82 -14.16
CA VAL A 98 1.73 -16.14 -14.40
C VAL A 98 2.49 -16.93 -15.46
N ASP A 99 3.04 -16.26 -16.48
CA ASP A 99 3.67 -16.91 -17.62
C ASP A 99 5.21 -16.87 -17.59
N GLY A 100 5.80 -16.17 -16.62
CA GLY A 100 7.23 -16.09 -16.43
C GLY A 100 7.92 -15.07 -17.35
N ASP A 101 7.18 -14.13 -17.96
CA ASP A 101 7.77 -13.07 -18.78
C ASP A 101 8.37 -11.91 -17.96
N GLY A 102 8.24 -12.01 -16.65
CA GLY A 102 8.77 -11.09 -15.67
C GLY A 102 7.84 -9.92 -15.36
N TRP A 103 6.71 -9.76 -16.04
CA TRP A 103 5.71 -8.72 -15.73
C TRP A 103 4.62 -9.26 -14.82
N VAL A 104 4.14 -8.42 -13.91
CA VAL A 104 3.07 -8.82 -13.01
C VAL A 104 1.75 -8.77 -13.77
N ASP A 105 1.08 -9.91 -13.80
CA ASP A 105 -0.28 -10.08 -14.31
C ASP A 105 -1.32 -9.92 -13.19
N GLN A 106 -2.59 -9.87 -13.57
CA GLN A 106 -3.70 -9.89 -12.63
C GLN A 106 -4.67 -11.03 -12.96
N VAL A 107 -4.80 -11.98 -12.03
CA VAL A 107 -5.84 -13.01 -12.08
C VAL A 107 -7.01 -12.57 -11.21
N SER A 108 -8.20 -12.49 -11.81
CA SER A 108 -9.45 -12.05 -11.17
C SER A 108 -10.51 -13.12 -11.37
N GLY A 109 -10.78 -13.90 -10.32
CA GLY A 109 -11.63 -15.06 -10.44
C GLY A 109 -11.10 -16.10 -11.43
N SER A 110 -11.90 -16.39 -12.45
CA SER A 110 -11.57 -17.28 -13.56
C SER A 110 -11.00 -16.55 -14.79
N THR A 111 -10.53 -15.32 -14.63
CA THR A 111 -10.00 -14.52 -15.75
C THR A 111 -8.58 -14.09 -15.45
N TRP A 112 -7.68 -14.38 -16.38
CA TRP A 112 -6.31 -13.91 -16.34
C TRP A 112 -6.17 -12.70 -17.26
N PHE A 113 -5.71 -11.58 -16.71
CA PHE A 113 -5.30 -10.41 -17.47
C PHE A 113 -3.77 -10.38 -17.48
N ARG A 114 -3.17 -10.61 -18.64
CA ARG A 114 -1.74 -10.63 -18.86
C ARG A 114 -1.20 -9.24 -19.18
N ASN A 115 -0.19 -8.81 -18.46
CA ASN A 115 0.49 -7.54 -18.69
C ASN A 115 1.34 -7.63 -19.98
N THR A 116 1.16 -6.69 -20.90
CA THR A 116 1.89 -6.68 -22.18
C THR A 116 3.31 -6.14 -22.08
N GLY A 117 3.74 -5.78 -20.86
CA GLY A 117 4.99 -5.09 -20.58
C GLY A 117 4.99 -3.60 -20.92
N LYS A 118 3.83 -3.05 -21.29
CA LYS A 118 3.61 -1.61 -21.51
C LYS A 118 2.29 -1.15 -20.87
N PRO A 119 2.09 -1.38 -19.56
CA PRO A 119 0.78 -1.21 -18.91
C PRO A 119 0.27 0.24 -18.89
N ARG A 120 1.15 1.23 -19.07
CA ARG A 120 0.80 2.66 -19.22
C ARG A 120 0.24 3.02 -20.60
N GLU A 121 0.57 2.23 -21.63
CA GLU A 121 0.26 2.53 -23.03
C GLU A 121 -0.79 1.57 -23.61
N GLN A 122 -0.83 0.34 -23.09
CA GLN A 122 -1.62 -0.76 -23.64
C GLN A 122 -2.42 -1.45 -22.54
N PRO A 123 -3.67 -1.85 -22.82
CA PRO A 123 -4.42 -2.66 -21.88
C PRO A 123 -3.76 -4.04 -21.73
N PHE A 124 -4.12 -4.74 -20.66
CA PHE A 124 -3.71 -6.11 -20.47
C PHE A 124 -4.45 -7.02 -21.47
N GLU A 125 -3.82 -8.10 -21.87
CA GLU A 125 -4.43 -9.13 -22.70
C GLU A 125 -5.30 -10.04 -21.83
N ARG A 126 -6.57 -10.23 -22.20
CA ARG A 126 -7.44 -11.18 -21.51
C ARG A 126 -7.19 -12.60 -22.03
N CYS A 127 -6.75 -13.48 -21.15
CA CYS A 127 -6.53 -14.89 -21.42
C CYS A 127 -7.70 -15.73 -20.88
N GLU A 128 -8.06 -16.79 -21.63
CA GLU A 128 -9.12 -17.75 -21.28
C GLU A 128 -8.55 -19.09 -20.80
#